data_AF-A0A412EMI1-F1
#
_entry.id   AF-A0A412EMI1-F1
#
_cell.length_a   1.000
_cell.length_b   1.000
_cell.length_c   1.000
_cell.angle_alpha   90.00
_cell.angle_beta   90.00
_cell.angle_gamma   90.00
#
_symmetry.space_group_name_H-M   'P 1'
#
loop_
_entity.id
_entity.type
_entity.pdbx_description
1 polymer ?
#
loop_
_entity_poly.entity_id
_entity_poly.type
_entity_poly.pdbx_seq_one_letter_code
_entity_poly.pdbx_strand_id
1 'polypeptide(L)'
;MQYASWYYVSVKARICIEFYRLEVFVLPEPSKVKARFMLIYDSVFCILALVAIYIAFCDLTSGCTDVQIMVDNLITTIFVVDYIVRLLVSDHKKAFIKNNVLDLIAIIPFTSLFKIFRVFKMFKILKALKFLKFARFSAYFARFYKRVKFFFNVNGLKYMVFVSLACILAGGIAIHFVEGMSFFDGIWWSFVTATTVGYGDISPATPAGRVIAALLMITGIGLIGSLTSTLTALFFQRHESETKKDARAEIIKTLQAQLDNFDNLTDDDIEAICKTLKSLHEPK
;
A
#
# COMPACT_ATOMS: atom_id res chain seq x y z
N MET A 1 48.11 15.54 -24.76
CA MET A 1 46.67 15.89 -24.87
C MET A 1 46.01 14.86 -25.77
N GLN A 2 44.76 14.47 -25.46
CA GLN A 2 43.90 13.64 -26.33
C GLN A 2 43.93 12.10 -26.20
N TYR A 3 44.04 11.53 -24.99
CA TYR A 3 43.64 10.12 -24.75
C TYR A 3 42.97 9.84 -23.38
N ALA A 4 42.66 10.86 -22.58
CA ALA A 4 42.06 10.68 -21.24
C ALA A 4 40.52 10.82 -21.19
N SER A 5 39.85 11.05 -22.33
CA SER A 5 38.42 11.42 -22.35
C SER A 5 37.44 10.26 -22.52
N TRP A 6 37.91 9.05 -22.88
CA TRP A 6 37.00 7.93 -23.19
C TRP A 6 36.82 6.91 -22.05
N TYR A 7 37.72 6.88 -21.06
CA TYR A 7 37.61 5.96 -19.92
C TYR A 7 36.64 6.46 -18.82
N TYR A 8 36.36 7.77 -18.78
CA TYR A 8 35.43 8.35 -17.82
C TYR A 8 33.94 8.21 -18.20
N VAL A 9 33.64 7.92 -19.47
CA VAL A 9 32.26 7.82 -19.96
C VAL A 9 31.73 6.37 -19.87
N SER A 10 32.59 5.37 -19.91
CA SER A 10 32.18 3.94 -19.85
C SER A 10 32.01 3.39 -18.43
N VAL A 11 32.66 3.97 -17.41
CA VAL A 11 32.50 3.54 -16.00
C VAL A 11 31.21 4.11 -15.37
N LYS A 12 30.81 5.33 -15.74
CA LYS A 12 29.55 5.94 -15.25
C LYS A 12 28.28 5.25 -15.80
N ALA A 13 28.36 4.64 -16.99
CA ALA A 13 27.24 3.90 -17.55
C ALA A 13 27.02 2.54 -16.87
N ARG A 14 28.08 1.86 -16.41
CA ARG A 14 27.97 0.63 -15.61
C ARG A 14 27.48 0.90 -14.18
N ILE A 15 27.85 2.04 -13.60
CA ILE A 15 27.34 2.45 -12.28
C ILE A 15 25.85 2.82 -12.35
N CYS A 16 25.34 3.40 -13.45
CA CYS A 16 23.91 3.71 -13.59
C CYS A 16 23.00 2.47 -13.73
N ILE A 17 23.49 1.37 -14.33
CA ILE A 17 22.69 0.13 -14.45
C ILE A 17 22.74 -0.71 -13.16
N GLU A 18 23.86 -0.70 -12.43
CA GLU A 18 23.91 -1.24 -11.06
C GLU A 18 23.12 -0.38 -10.06
N PHE A 19 23.00 0.94 -10.25
CA PHE A 19 22.14 1.78 -9.39
C PHE A 19 20.65 1.44 -9.52
N TYR A 20 20.18 1.12 -10.74
CA TYR A 20 18.81 0.62 -10.95
C TYR A 20 18.60 -0.81 -10.43
N ARG A 21 19.68 -1.61 -10.30
CA ARG A 21 19.62 -2.97 -9.77
C ARG A 21 19.73 -3.02 -8.24
N LEU A 22 20.40 -2.04 -7.63
CA LEU A 22 20.59 -1.89 -6.18
C LEU A 22 19.51 -1.02 -5.49
N GLU A 23 18.73 -0.23 -6.23
CA GLU A 23 17.51 0.42 -5.69
C GLU A 23 16.34 -0.54 -5.42
N VAL A 24 16.51 -1.84 -5.70
CA VAL A 24 15.60 -2.88 -5.20
C VAL A 24 15.91 -3.26 -3.75
N PHE A 25 17.05 -2.83 -3.16
CA PHE A 25 17.52 -3.41 -1.90
C PHE A 25 17.81 -2.45 -0.73
N VAL A 26 17.92 -1.13 -0.89
CA VAL A 26 18.18 -0.25 0.28
C VAL A 26 17.46 1.11 0.18
N LEU A 27 16.14 1.10 0.27
CA LEU A 27 15.48 2.19 0.98
C LEU A 27 15.41 1.75 2.46
N PRO A 28 15.87 2.57 3.43
CA PRO A 28 15.63 2.26 4.83
C PRO A 28 14.12 2.09 5.00
N GLU A 29 13.70 0.88 5.38
CA GLU A 29 12.32 0.55 5.73
C GLU A 29 11.78 1.72 6.56
N PRO A 30 10.75 2.46 6.07
CA PRO A 30 10.20 3.57 6.84
C PRO A 30 9.80 3.03 8.21
N SER A 31 10.13 3.75 9.28
CA SER A 31 9.75 3.32 10.64
C SER A 31 8.27 2.94 10.67
N LYS A 32 7.90 1.88 11.40
CA LYS A 32 6.54 1.28 11.34
C LYS A 32 5.41 2.28 11.59
N VAL A 33 5.70 3.28 12.41
CA VAL A 33 4.87 4.46 12.63
C VAL A 33 4.66 5.20 11.31
N LYS A 34 5.74 5.58 10.63
CA LYS A 34 5.75 6.25 9.32
C LYS A 34 5.00 5.44 8.25
N ALA A 35 5.17 4.12 8.18
CA ALA A 35 4.47 3.27 7.22
C ALA A 35 2.95 3.20 7.46
N ARG A 36 2.51 3.06 8.73
CA ARG A 36 1.09 3.10 9.10
C ARG A 36 0.47 4.45 8.83
N PHE A 37 1.14 5.54 9.21
CA PHE A 37 0.69 6.90 8.91
C PHE A 37 0.58 7.13 7.41
N MET A 38 1.54 6.64 6.62
CA MET A 38 1.49 6.70 5.16
C MET A 38 0.30 5.91 4.58
N LEU A 39 0.02 4.69 5.06
CA LEU A 39 -1.13 3.90 4.62
C LEU A 39 -2.47 4.58 4.91
N ILE A 40 -2.62 5.13 6.13
CA ILE A 40 -3.81 5.88 6.52
C ILE A 40 -3.95 7.13 5.65
N TYR A 41 -2.86 7.86 5.48
CA TYR A 41 -2.81 9.05 4.62
C TYR A 41 -3.24 8.72 3.18
N ASP A 42 -2.65 7.70 2.52
CA ASP A 42 -3.06 7.34 1.15
C ASP A 42 -4.52 6.88 1.08
N SER A 43 -5.01 6.14 2.09
CA SER A 43 -6.40 5.69 2.14
C SER A 43 -7.37 6.87 2.24
N VAL A 44 -7.09 7.84 3.11
CA VAL A 44 -7.89 9.06 3.26
C VAL A 44 -7.89 9.84 1.95
N PHE A 45 -6.74 10.04 1.31
CA PHE A 45 -6.66 10.75 0.03
C PHE A 45 -7.35 10.00 -1.11
N CYS A 46 -7.30 8.66 -1.14
CA CYS A 46 -8.09 7.85 -2.08
C CYS A 46 -9.60 8.07 -1.90
N ILE A 47 -10.10 8.07 -0.66
CA ILE A 47 -11.51 8.31 -0.36
C ILE A 47 -11.92 9.73 -0.78
N LEU A 48 -11.13 10.74 -0.43
CA LEU A 48 -11.38 12.11 -0.87
C LEU A 48 -11.41 12.24 -2.40
N ALA A 49 -10.52 11.52 -3.10
CA ALA A 49 -10.49 11.51 -4.57
C ALA A 49 -11.74 10.84 -5.16
N LEU A 50 -12.22 9.74 -4.56
CA LEU A 50 -13.47 9.09 -4.97
C LEU A 50 -14.68 10.01 -4.76
N VAL A 51 -14.77 10.69 -3.62
CA VAL A 51 -15.84 11.67 -3.34
C VAL A 51 -15.79 12.81 -4.34
N ALA A 52 -14.59 13.34 -4.65
CA ALA A 52 -14.43 14.39 -5.66
C ALA A 52 -14.82 13.93 -7.08
N ILE A 53 -14.56 12.67 -7.43
CA ILE A 53 -15.00 12.07 -8.70
C ILE A 53 -16.52 11.92 -8.74
N TYR A 54 -17.13 11.46 -7.64
CA TYR A 54 -18.58 11.33 -7.53
C TYR A 54 -19.28 12.68 -7.68
N ILE A 55 -18.83 13.72 -6.95
CA ILE A 55 -19.40 15.07 -7.09
C ILE A 55 -19.18 15.63 -8.50
N ALA A 56 -18.02 15.36 -9.11
CA ALA A 56 -17.77 15.74 -10.50
C ALA A 56 -18.75 15.07 -11.48
N PHE A 57 -19.11 13.81 -11.25
CA PHE A 57 -20.10 13.08 -12.04
C PHE A 57 -21.51 13.65 -11.85
N CYS A 58 -21.91 13.94 -10.61
CA CYS A 58 -23.18 14.61 -10.31
C CYS A 58 -23.29 15.98 -11.00
N ASP A 59 -22.22 16.79 -11.00
CA ASP A 59 -22.19 18.08 -11.72
C ASP A 59 -22.37 17.95 -13.23
N LEU A 60 -21.97 16.80 -13.80
CA LEU A 60 -22.07 16.55 -15.23
C LEU A 60 -23.49 16.13 -15.63
N THR A 61 -24.16 15.32 -14.81
CA THR A 61 -25.50 14.77 -15.12
C THR A 61 -26.63 15.71 -14.68
N SER A 62 -26.57 16.19 -13.44
CA SER A 62 -27.71 16.81 -12.75
C SER A 62 -27.43 18.25 -12.31
N GLY A 63 -26.16 18.67 -12.37
CA GLY A 63 -25.68 19.90 -11.73
C GLY A 63 -25.43 19.71 -10.23
N CYS A 64 -24.68 20.62 -9.63
CA CYS A 64 -24.36 20.57 -8.20
C CYS A 64 -25.23 21.49 -7.34
N THR A 65 -25.58 21.03 -6.14
CA THR A 65 -26.09 21.87 -5.07
C THR A 65 -24.98 22.74 -4.47
N ASP A 66 -25.33 23.82 -3.78
CA ASP A 66 -24.36 24.71 -3.13
C ASP A 66 -23.47 23.96 -2.12
N VAL A 67 -24.04 22.98 -1.41
CA VAL A 67 -23.30 22.10 -0.50
C VAL A 67 -22.29 21.24 -1.25
N GLN A 68 -22.66 20.66 -2.40
CA GLN A 68 -21.74 19.87 -3.21
C GLN A 68 -20.60 20.72 -3.77
N ILE A 69 -20.88 21.98 -4.14
CA ILE A 69 -19.85 22.92 -4.59
C ILE A 69 -18.90 23.27 -3.43
N MET A 70 -19.44 23.54 -2.23
CA MET A 70 -18.64 23.82 -1.04
C MET A 70 -17.71 22.64 -0.70
N VAL A 71 -18.24 21.41 -0.73
CA VAL A 71 -17.46 20.19 -0.46
C VAL A 71 -16.40 19.95 -1.54
N ASP A 72 -16.73 20.09 -2.83
CA ASP A 72 -15.73 19.92 -3.91
C ASP A 72 -14.60 20.95 -3.81
N ASN A 73 -14.93 22.19 -3.46
CA ASN A 73 -13.94 23.24 -3.23
C ASN A 73 -13.05 22.91 -2.03
N LEU A 74 -13.63 22.44 -0.92
CA LEU A 74 -12.87 22.05 0.28
C LEU A 74 -11.88 20.92 -0.04
N ILE A 75 -12.34 19.86 -0.72
CA ILE A 75 -11.48 18.73 -1.11
C ILE A 75 -10.37 19.21 -2.05
N THR A 76 -10.70 20.09 -3.00
CA THR A 76 -9.71 20.67 -3.91
C THR A 76 -8.67 21.49 -3.15
N THR A 77 -9.07 22.29 -2.16
CA THR A 77 -8.14 23.03 -1.29
C THR A 77 -7.21 22.09 -0.52
N ILE A 78 -7.72 20.99 0.04
CA ILE A 78 -6.89 19.97 0.71
C ILE A 78 -5.83 19.43 -0.25
N PHE A 79 -6.21 19.10 -1.48
CA PHE A 79 -5.30 18.61 -2.52
C PHE A 79 -4.29 19.65 -3.00
N VAL A 80 -4.64 20.93 -3.00
CA VAL A 80 -3.72 22.05 -3.29
C VAL A 80 -2.65 22.13 -2.22
N VAL A 81 -3.05 22.22 -0.96
CA VAL A 81 -2.14 22.33 0.19
C VAL A 81 -1.19 21.15 0.21
N ASP A 82 -1.72 19.95 0.03
CA ASP A 82 -0.97 18.71 -0.07
C ASP A 82 0.11 18.73 -1.16
N TYR A 83 -0.23 19.20 -2.36
CA TYR A 83 0.74 19.33 -3.46
C TYR A 83 1.81 20.38 -3.15
N ILE A 84 1.43 21.52 -2.56
CA ILE A 84 2.39 22.57 -2.17
C ILE A 84 3.37 22.04 -1.13
N VAL A 85 2.89 21.35 -0.09
CA VAL A 85 3.76 20.75 0.94
C VAL A 85 4.74 19.77 0.29
N ARG A 86 4.28 18.87 -0.60
CA ARG A 86 5.18 17.95 -1.31
C ARG A 86 6.20 18.66 -2.20
N LEU A 87 5.79 19.74 -2.87
CA LEU A 87 6.69 20.55 -3.70
C LEU A 87 7.76 21.27 -2.87
N LEU A 88 7.40 21.77 -1.68
CA LEU A 88 8.33 22.44 -0.78
C LEU A 88 9.33 21.47 -0.14
N VAL A 89 8.90 20.25 0.15
CA VAL A 89 9.74 19.19 0.73
C VAL A 89 10.66 18.53 -0.32
N SER A 90 10.36 18.65 -1.62
CA SER A 90 11.15 18.02 -2.67
C SER A 90 12.47 18.75 -2.95
N ASP A 91 13.58 18.00 -2.97
CA ASP A 91 14.93 18.52 -3.25
C ASP A 91 15.07 19.17 -4.64
N HIS A 92 14.33 18.67 -5.64
CA HIS A 92 14.43 19.11 -7.03
C HIS A 92 13.07 19.57 -7.57
N LYS A 93 12.67 20.78 -7.22
CA LYS A 93 11.35 21.39 -7.54
C LYS A 93 10.93 21.26 -9.01
N LYS A 94 11.85 21.54 -9.95
CA LYS A 94 11.55 21.45 -11.41
C LYS A 94 11.29 20.02 -11.86
N ALA A 95 12.06 19.06 -11.37
CA ALA A 95 11.87 17.64 -11.67
C ALA A 95 10.56 17.13 -11.04
N PHE A 96 10.26 17.55 -9.81
CA PHE A 96 9.01 17.23 -9.14
C PHE A 96 7.78 17.69 -9.94
N ILE A 97 7.78 18.95 -10.40
CA ILE A 97 6.66 19.49 -11.21
C ILE A 97 6.51 18.69 -12.50
N LYS A 98 7.62 18.39 -13.20
CA LYS A 98 7.60 17.62 -14.45
C LYS A 98 7.08 16.19 -14.28
N ASN A 99 7.37 15.56 -13.15
CA ASN A 99 6.91 14.20 -12.86
C ASN A 99 5.47 14.17 -12.33
N ASN A 100 4.97 15.27 -11.78
CA ASN A 100 3.63 15.39 -11.18
C ASN A 100 2.74 16.41 -11.94
N VAL A 101 2.87 16.48 -13.26
CA VAL A 101 2.06 17.39 -14.11
C VAL A 101 0.58 17.04 -14.03
N LEU A 102 0.23 15.74 -14.00
CA LEU A 102 -1.16 15.29 -13.89
C LEU A 102 -1.82 15.79 -12.58
N ASP A 103 -1.06 15.75 -11.49
CA ASP A 103 -1.48 16.29 -10.21
C ASP A 103 -1.73 17.81 -10.31
N LEU A 104 -0.83 18.54 -10.96
CA LEU A 104 -0.93 19.99 -11.11
C LEU A 104 -2.19 20.39 -11.90
N ILE A 105 -2.47 19.73 -13.02
CA ILE A 105 -3.62 20.07 -13.86
C ILE A 105 -4.94 19.74 -13.13
N ALA A 106 -5.00 18.65 -12.37
CA ALA A 106 -6.19 18.25 -11.63
C ALA A 106 -6.57 19.18 -10.46
N ILE A 107 -5.61 20.00 -9.97
CA ILE A 107 -5.85 21.00 -8.91
C ILE A 107 -6.56 22.25 -9.43
N ILE A 108 -6.38 22.59 -10.70
CA ILE A 108 -6.78 23.90 -11.21
C ILE A 108 -8.32 24.04 -11.07
N PRO A 109 -8.84 25.01 -10.31
CA PRO A 109 -10.26 25.20 -10.10
C PRO A 109 -10.87 25.89 -11.33
N PHE A 110 -10.96 25.15 -12.43
CA PHE A 110 -11.46 25.63 -13.72
C PHE A 110 -12.85 26.30 -13.57
N THR A 111 -13.72 25.78 -12.70
CA THR A 111 -15.06 26.31 -12.45
C THR A 111 -15.09 27.76 -11.93
N SER A 112 -14.09 28.18 -11.14
CA SER A 112 -14.01 29.55 -10.60
C SER A 112 -13.38 30.52 -11.60
N LEU A 113 -12.40 30.07 -12.39
CA LEU A 113 -11.75 30.89 -13.42
C LEU A 113 -12.70 31.29 -14.54
N PHE A 114 -13.66 30.42 -14.91
CA PHE A 114 -14.62 30.70 -15.98
C PHE A 114 -15.90 31.43 -15.54
N LYS A 115 -16.14 31.65 -14.23
CA LYS A 115 -17.28 32.46 -13.74
C LYS A 115 -17.13 33.96 -14.06
N ILE A 116 -15.90 34.45 -14.18
CA ILE A 116 -15.59 35.86 -14.51
C ILE A 116 -15.99 36.19 -15.96
N PHE A 117 -15.94 35.19 -16.85
CA PHE A 117 -16.34 35.32 -18.25
C PHE A 117 -17.75 34.76 -18.45
N ARG A 118 -18.77 35.54 -18.04
CA ARG A 118 -20.22 35.22 -18.15
C ARG A 118 -20.71 34.82 -19.56
N VAL A 119 -19.86 34.99 -20.58
CA VAL A 119 -20.21 35.00 -22.02
C VAL A 119 -20.21 33.61 -22.69
N PHE A 120 -19.60 32.57 -22.11
CA PHE A 120 -19.40 31.32 -22.85
C PHE A 120 -20.10 30.11 -22.24
N LYS A 121 -21.39 29.93 -22.56
CA LYS A 121 -22.14 28.67 -22.37
C LYS A 121 -21.44 27.45 -23.02
N MET A 122 -20.58 27.67 -24.02
CA MET A 122 -19.76 26.64 -24.70
C MET A 122 -18.71 25.99 -23.78
N PHE A 123 -18.32 26.63 -22.68
CA PHE A 123 -17.35 26.05 -21.74
C PHE A 123 -17.90 24.91 -20.87
N LYS A 124 -19.14 24.44 -21.11
CA LYS A 124 -19.60 23.16 -20.57
C LYS A 124 -18.65 22.00 -20.93
N ILE A 125 -17.97 22.06 -22.07
CA ILE A 125 -16.97 21.07 -22.50
C ILE A 125 -15.76 21.06 -21.54
N LEU A 126 -15.42 22.18 -20.91
CA LEU A 126 -14.35 22.22 -19.90
C LEU A 126 -14.71 21.46 -18.61
N LYS A 127 -15.99 21.09 -18.41
CA LYS A 127 -16.34 20.13 -17.36
C LYS A 127 -15.73 18.75 -17.61
N ALA A 128 -15.41 18.39 -18.85
CA ALA A 128 -14.70 17.15 -19.16
C ALA A 128 -13.27 17.13 -18.58
N LEU A 129 -12.66 18.28 -18.31
CA LEU A 129 -11.37 18.37 -17.60
C LEU A 129 -11.46 17.81 -16.18
N LYS A 130 -12.66 17.66 -15.60
CA LYS A 130 -12.83 16.96 -14.32
C LYS A 130 -12.43 15.49 -14.39
N PHE A 131 -12.40 14.87 -15.58
CA PHE A 131 -11.88 13.52 -15.76
C PHE A 131 -10.39 13.42 -15.38
N LEU A 132 -9.64 14.53 -15.38
CA LEU A 132 -8.26 14.57 -14.88
C LEU A 132 -8.17 14.28 -13.38
N LYS A 133 -9.26 14.43 -12.61
CA LYS A 133 -9.33 13.94 -11.22
C LYS A 133 -9.19 12.41 -11.14
N PHE A 134 -9.58 11.69 -12.20
CA PHE A 134 -9.35 10.24 -12.29
C PHE A 134 -7.85 9.90 -12.36
N ALA A 135 -7.03 10.75 -12.99
CA ALA A 135 -5.58 10.57 -13.02
C ALA A 135 -4.95 10.67 -11.61
N ARG A 136 -5.52 11.51 -10.73
CA ARG A 136 -5.12 11.54 -9.32
C ARG A 136 -5.57 10.29 -8.58
N PHE A 137 -6.82 9.89 -8.75
CA PHE A 137 -7.33 8.66 -8.14
C PHE A 137 -6.46 7.47 -8.53
N SER A 138 -6.12 7.33 -9.82
CA SER A 138 -5.23 6.26 -10.28
C SER A 138 -3.81 6.37 -9.71
N ALA A 139 -3.27 7.59 -9.53
CA ALA A 139 -1.96 7.80 -8.90
C ALA A 139 -1.94 7.48 -7.39
N TYR A 140 -2.98 7.87 -6.63
CA TYR A 140 -3.11 7.49 -5.22
C TYR A 140 -3.38 5.98 -5.08
N PHE A 141 -4.25 5.42 -5.93
CA PHE A 141 -4.54 3.99 -5.98
C PHE A 141 -3.30 3.17 -6.33
N ALA A 142 -2.46 3.62 -7.27
CA ALA A 142 -1.21 2.94 -7.61
C ALA A 142 -0.22 2.92 -6.43
N ARG A 143 -0.10 4.02 -5.68
CA ARG A 143 0.72 4.08 -4.46
C ARG A 143 0.17 3.19 -3.35
N PHE A 144 -1.13 3.25 -3.13
CA PHE A 144 -1.85 2.38 -2.19
C PHE A 144 -1.66 0.90 -2.55
N TYR A 145 -1.92 0.51 -3.81
CA TYR A 145 -1.79 -0.86 -4.29
C TYR A 145 -0.37 -1.39 -4.17
N LYS A 146 0.67 -0.60 -4.49
CA LYS A 146 2.06 -1.02 -4.28
C LYS A 146 2.34 -1.36 -2.81
N ARG A 147 1.80 -0.57 -1.88
CA ARG A 147 1.95 -0.84 -0.44
C ARG A 147 1.12 -2.02 0.05
N VAL A 148 -0.10 -2.20 -0.47
CA VAL A 148 -0.96 -3.35 -0.13
C VAL A 148 -0.42 -4.66 -0.72
N LYS A 149 0.13 -4.62 -1.94
CA LYS A 149 0.74 -5.79 -2.61
C LYS A 149 1.87 -6.41 -1.80
N PHE A 150 2.59 -5.60 -1.02
CA PHE A 150 3.59 -6.11 -0.08
C PHE A 150 2.96 -7.09 0.92
N PHE A 151 1.80 -6.77 1.51
CA PHE A 151 1.09 -7.63 2.47
C PHE A 151 0.62 -8.96 1.85
N PHE A 152 0.11 -8.94 0.62
CA PHE A 152 -0.35 -10.15 -0.06
C PHE A 152 0.79 -11.10 -0.48
N ASN A 153 2.02 -10.59 -0.56
CA ASN A 153 3.20 -11.38 -0.89
C ASN A 153 3.83 -12.07 0.32
N VAL A 154 3.41 -11.73 1.55
CA VAL A 154 3.88 -12.39 2.78
C VAL A 154 3.16 -13.73 2.95
N ASN A 155 3.92 -14.79 3.28
CA ASN A 155 3.43 -16.11 3.72
C ASN A 155 2.46 -16.86 2.78
N GLY A 156 2.50 -16.59 1.47
CA GLY A 156 1.67 -17.30 0.50
C GLY A 156 0.16 -17.00 0.60
N LEU A 157 -0.22 -15.93 1.31
CA LEU A 157 -1.62 -15.49 1.46
C LEU A 157 -2.32 -15.33 0.11
N LYS A 158 -1.61 -14.80 -0.90
CA LYS A 158 -2.12 -14.73 -2.29
C LYS A 158 -2.59 -16.08 -2.85
N TYR A 159 -1.88 -17.17 -2.55
CA TYR A 159 -2.24 -18.50 -3.03
C TYR A 159 -3.46 -19.02 -2.27
N MET A 160 -3.52 -18.81 -0.95
CA MET A 160 -4.66 -19.21 -0.13
C MET A 160 -5.95 -18.48 -0.50
N VAL A 161 -5.89 -17.17 -0.75
CA VAL A 161 -7.03 -16.39 -1.23
C VAL A 161 -7.50 -16.88 -2.61
N PHE A 162 -6.56 -17.15 -3.52
CA PHE A 162 -6.90 -17.66 -4.85
C PHE A 162 -7.54 -19.05 -4.80
N VAL A 163 -6.96 -19.97 -4.03
CA VAL A 163 -7.51 -21.32 -3.83
C VAL A 163 -8.89 -21.24 -3.17
N SER A 164 -9.07 -20.40 -2.15
CA SER A 164 -10.36 -20.27 -1.47
C SER A 164 -11.44 -19.71 -2.41
N LEU A 165 -11.11 -18.73 -3.23
CA LEU A 165 -12.04 -18.20 -4.22
C LEU A 165 -12.41 -19.26 -5.26
N ALA A 166 -11.43 -20.03 -5.75
CA ALA A 166 -11.68 -21.14 -6.66
C ALA A 166 -12.58 -22.21 -6.02
N CYS A 167 -12.35 -22.56 -4.76
CA CYS A 167 -13.18 -23.50 -4.01
C CYS A 167 -14.60 -22.97 -3.75
N ILE A 168 -14.78 -21.68 -3.47
CA ILE A 168 -16.11 -21.06 -3.30
C ILE A 168 -16.90 -21.15 -4.61
N LEU A 169 -16.27 -20.80 -5.74
CA LEU A 169 -16.93 -20.85 -7.05
C LEU A 169 -17.24 -22.30 -7.45
N ALA A 170 -16.28 -23.21 -7.30
CA ALA A 170 -16.46 -24.62 -7.61
C ALA A 170 -17.50 -25.28 -6.71
N GLY A 171 -17.48 -24.98 -5.40
CA GLY A 171 -18.46 -25.47 -4.43
C GLY A 171 -19.86 -24.97 -4.73
N GLY A 172 -20.00 -23.70 -5.14
CA GLY A 172 -21.30 -23.12 -5.48
C GLY A 172 -21.89 -23.67 -6.77
N ILE A 173 -21.04 -23.93 -7.76
CA ILE A 173 -21.45 -24.64 -8.98
C ILE A 173 -21.82 -26.08 -8.66
N ALA A 174 -21.02 -26.78 -7.86
CA ALA A 174 -21.28 -28.18 -7.51
C ALA A 174 -22.57 -28.35 -6.72
N ILE A 175 -22.82 -27.49 -5.73
CA ILE A 175 -24.04 -27.56 -4.92
C ILE A 175 -25.30 -27.20 -5.73
N HIS A 176 -25.18 -26.28 -6.69
CA HIS A 176 -26.25 -25.97 -7.63
C HIS A 176 -26.74 -27.23 -8.36
N PHE A 177 -25.81 -28.04 -8.91
CA PHE A 177 -26.18 -29.27 -9.61
C PHE A 177 -26.65 -30.39 -8.69
N VAL A 178 -26.06 -30.53 -7.50
CA VAL A 178 -26.35 -31.65 -6.59
C VAL A 178 -27.66 -31.45 -5.82
N GLU A 179 -27.97 -30.22 -5.41
CA GLU A 179 -29.17 -29.90 -4.63
C GLU A 179 -30.30 -29.30 -5.50
N GLY A 180 -30.03 -28.99 -6.77
CA GLY A 180 -31.03 -28.39 -7.66
C GLY A 180 -31.45 -26.97 -7.29
N MET A 181 -30.68 -26.27 -6.45
CA MET A 181 -30.93 -24.87 -6.06
C MET A 181 -30.56 -23.90 -7.20
N SER A 182 -30.88 -22.60 -7.10
CA SER A 182 -30.47 -21.65 -8.14
C SER A 182 -28.94 -21.44 -8.15
N PHE A 183 -28.38 -21.03 -9.29
CA PHE A 183 -26.94 -20.77 -9.41
C PHE A 183 -26.46 -19.72 -8.40
N PHE A 184 -27.21 -18.63 -8.25
CA PHE A 184 -26.87 -17.55 -7.32
C PHE A 184 -26.97 -18.00 -5.86
N ASP A 185 -27.96 -18.83 -5.53
CA ASP A 185 -28.11 -19.41 -4.19
C ASP A 185 -26.93 -20.33 -3.84
N GLY A 186 -26.46 -21.15 -4.79
CA GLY A 186 -25.30 -22.00 -4.58
C GLY A 186 -24.01 -21.22 -4.32
N ILE A 187 -23.79 -20.13 -5.06
CA ILE A 187 -22.65 -19.23 -4.86
C ILE A 187 -22.77 -18.47 -3.54
N TRP A 188 -23.96 -17.95 -3.20
CA TRP A 188 -24.23 -17.29 -1.92
C TRP A 188 -23.95 -18.21 -0.75
N TRP A 189 -24.53 -19.41 -0.77
CA TRP A 189 -24.31 -20.43 0.25
C TRP A 189 -22.83 -20.78 0.42
N SER A 190 -22.11 -20.94 -0.69
CA SER A 190 -20.69 -21.29 -0.65
C SER A 190 -19.85 -20.18 -0.05
N PHE A 191 -20.17 -18.93 -0.37
CA PHE A 191 -19.49 -17.77 0.21
C PHE A 191 -19.74 -17.66 1.72
N VAL A 192 -21.00 -17.77 2.15
CA VAL A 192 -21.42 -17.73 3.56
C VAL A 192 -20.81 -18.87 4.37
N THR A 193 -20.70 -20.06 3.77
CA THR A 193 -20.11 -21.25 4.40
C THR A 193 -18.58 -21.13 4.50
N ALA A 194 -17.90 -20.76 3.42
CA ALA A 194 -16.44 -20.63 3.40
C ALA A 194 -15.93 -19.48 4.29
N THR A 195 -16.72 -18.42 4.46
CA THR A 195 -16.42 -17.32 5.39
C THR A 195 -16.81 -17.64 6.84
N THR A 196 -17.33 -18.83 7.11
CA THR A 196 -17.79 -19.30 8.43
C THR A 196 -18.91 -18.47 9.06
N VAL A 197 -19.62 -17.65 8.25
CA VAL A 197 -20.77 -16.86 8.72
C VAL A 197 -21.96 -17.76 9.01
N GLY A 198 -22.28 -18.67 8.07
CA GLY A 198 -23.26 -19.73 8.29
C GLY A 198 -24.65 -19.26 8.70
N TYR A 199 -25.30 -18.38 7.93
CA TYR A 199 -26.66 -17.89 8.23
C TYR A 199 -27.70 -19.01 8.39
N GLY A 200 -27.52 -20.14 7.69
CA GLY A 200 -28.44 -21.28 7.75
C GLY A 200 -29.75 -21.11 6.98
N ASP A 201 -29.85 -20.04 6.18
CA ASP A 201 -30.93 -19.75 5.24
C ASP A 201 -30.99 -20.77 4.09
N ILE A 202 -29.81 -21.21 3.63
CA ILE A 202 -29.65 -22.24 2.60
C ILE A 202 -28.71 -23.31 3.16
N SER A 203 -29.06 -24.58 2.97
CA SER A 203 -28.22 -25.69 3.45
C SER A 203 -28.40 -26.94 2.59
N PRO A 204 -27.32 -27.69 2.30
CA PRO A 204 -27.42 -28.93 1.53
C PRO A 204 -28.14 -30.02 2.31
N ALA A 205 -29.15 -30.61 1.68
CA ALA A 205 -29.95 -31.69 2.26
C ALA A 205 -29.40 -33.08 1.86
N THR A 206 -28.80 -33.19 0.67
CA THR A 206 -28.34 -34.48 0.13
C THR A 206 -27.01 -34.94 0.76
N PRO A 207 -26.75 -36.26 0.81
CA PRO A 207 -25.46 -36.78 1.26
C PRO A 207 -24.27 -36.24 0.45
N ALA A 208 -24.42 -36.14 -0.87
CA ALA A 208 -23.39 -35.59 -1.75
C ALA A 208 -23.14 -34.09 -1.48
N GLY A 209 -24.20 -33.31 -1.27
CA GLY A 209 -24.10 -31.90 -0.91
C GLY A 209 -23.39 -31.67 0.43
N ARG A 210 -23.63 -32.56 1.41
CA ARG A 210 -22.92 -32.53 2.71
C ARG A 210 -21.42 -32.82 2.57
N VAL A 211 -21.01 -33.70 1.66
CA VAL A 211 -19.58 -33.93 1.37
C VAL A 211 -18.94 -32.67 0.77
N ILE A 212 -19.61 -32.02 -0.19
CA ILE A 212 -19.15 -30.75 -0.77
C ILE A 212 -19.02 -29.68 0.31
N ALA A 213 -20.01 -29.58 1.20
CA ALA A 213 -19.99 -28.66 2.33
C ALA A 213 -18.80 -28.91 3.27
N ALA A 214 -18.53 -30.16 3.62
CA ALA A 214 -17.41 -30.51 4.50
C ALA A 214 -16.06 -30.09 3.88
N LEU A 215 -15.86 -30.35 2.59
CA LEU A 215 -14.64 -29.92 1.88
C LEU A 215 -14.50 -28.39 1.87
N LEU A 216 -15.61 -27.68 1.60
CA LEU A 216 -15.63 -26.22 1.55
C LEU A 216 -15.34 -25.59 2.93
N MET A 217 -15.87 -26.19 4.01
CA MET A 217 -15.61 -25.75 5.39
C MET A 217 -14.13 -25.87 5.75
N ILE A 218 -13.45 -26.95 5.35
CA ILE A 218 -12.00 -27.12 5.56
C ILE A 218 -11.22 -26.00 4.88
N THR A 219 -11.58 -25.66 3.63
CA THR A 219 -10.97 -24.54 2.91
C THR A 219 -11.21 -23.21 3.64
N GLY A 220 -12.42 -22.97 4.14
CA GLY A 220 -12.77 -21.78 4.91
C GLY A 220 -11.92 -21.60 6.18
N ILE A 221 -11.76 -22.66 6.96
CA ILE A 221 -10.89 -22.67 8.14
C ILE A 221 -9.43 -22.38 7.74
N GLY A 222 -8.95 -22.99 6.63
CA GLY A 222 -7.63 -22.73 6.08
C GLY A 222 -7.39 -21.25 5.71
N LEU A 223 -8.39 -20.60 5.10
CA LEU A 223 -8.33 -19.18 4.76
C LEU A 223 -8.19 -18.30 6.01
N ILE A 224 -9.04 -18.51 7.02
CA ILE A 224 -9.01 -17.76 8.28
C ILE A 224 -7.69 -18.00 9.02
N GLY A 225 -7.22 -19.25 9.05
CA GLY A 225 -5.92 -19.61 9.64
C GLY A 225 -4.75 -18.93 8.93
N SER A 226 -4.76 -18.87 7.60
CA SER A 226 -3.73 -18.18 6.80
C SER A 226 -3.72 -16.67 7.05
N LEU A 227 -4.90 -16.04 7.11
CA LEU A 227 -5.04 -14.63 7.47
C LEU A 227 -4.48 -14.36 8.87
N THR A 228 -4.86 -15.19 9.84
CA THR A 228 -4.37 -15.08 11.22
C THR A 228 -2.86 -15.28 11.31
N SER A 229 -2.30 -16.27 10.62
CA SER A 229 -0.85 -16.52 10.56
C SER A 229 -0.10 -15.35 9.94
N THR A 230 -0.64 -14.75 8.87
CA THR A 230 -0.03 -13.57 8.24
C THR A 230 -0.04 -12.38 9.19
N LEU A 231 -1.16 -12.13 9.86
CA LEU A 231 -1.23 -11.08 10.89
C LEU A 231 -0.22 -11.33 12.01
N THR A 232 -0.18 -12.55 12.54
CA THR A 232 0.76 -12.98 13.58
C THR A 232 2.20 -12.80 13.14
N ALA A 233 2.59 -13.22 11.93
CA ALA A 233 3.93 -13.03 11.39
C ALA A 233 4.33 -11.55 11.33
N LEU A 234 3.39 -10.65 10.97
CA LEU A 234 3.63 -9.20 11.00
C LEU A 234 3.83 -8.67 12.43
N PHE A 235 3.13 -9.21 13.42
CA PHE A 235 3.32 -8.85 14.83
C PHE A 235 4.65 -9.41 15.39
N PHE A 236 5.02 -10.65 15.08
CA PHE A 236 6.27 -11.26 15.56
C PHE A 236 7.51 -10.64 14.93
N GLN A 237 7.49 -10.39 13.61
CA GLN A 237 8.55 -9.64 12.94
C GLN A 237 8.71 -8.22 13.54
N ARG A 238 7.66 -7.70 14.20
CA ARG A 238 7.74 -6.46 14.97
C ARG A 238 8.42 -6.61 16.31
N HIS A 239 8.02 -7.59 17.09
CA HIS A 239 8.65 -7.82 18.38
C HIS A 239 10.13 -8.16 18.24
N GLU A 240 10.50 -9.06 17.31
CA GLU A 240 11.90 -9.48 17.14
C GLU A 240 12.81 -8.32 16.70
N SER A 241 12.30 -7.42 15.84
CA SER A 241 13.04 -6.24 15.38
C SER A 241 13.26 -5.18 16.47
N GLU A 242 12.31 -5.05 17.41
CA GLU A 242 12.41 -4.12 18.54
C GLU A 242 13.34 -4.71 19.60
N THR A 243 13.17 -5.99 19.97
CA THR A 243 14.06 -6.69 20.91
C THR A 243 15.52 -6.71 20.47
N LYS A 244 15.82 -6.95 19.18
CA LYS A 244 17.20 -6.90 18.66
C LYS A 244 17.82 -5.51 18.75
N LYS A 245 17.03 -4.45 18.60
CA LYS A 245 17.51 -3.07 18.72
C LYS A 245 17.79 -2.70 20.17
N ASP A 246 16.90 -3.08 21.07
CA ASP A 246 17.06 -2.84 22.50
C ASP A 246 18.28 -3.59 23.05
N ALA A 247 18.45 -4.86 22.68
CA ALA A 247 19.64 -5.65 23.05
C ALA A 247 20.94 -5.03 22.50
N ARG A 248 20.95 -4.55 21.25
CA ARG A 248 22.12 -3.84 20.69
C ARG A 248 22.41 -2.54 21.43
N ALA A 249 21.39 -1.76 21.77
CA ALA A 249 21.55 -0.51 22.51
C ALA A 249 22.11 -0.75 23.92
N GLU A 250 21.66 -1.82 24.58
CA GLU A 250 22.18 -2.24 25.88
C GLU A 250 23.65 -2.66 25.80
N ILE A 251 24.03 -3.47 24.80
CA ILE A 251 25.44 -3.85 24.58
C ILE A 251 26.31 -2.61 24.33
N ILE A 252 25.85 -1.66 23.49
CA ILE A 252 26.59 -0.42 23.22
C ILE A 252 26.77 0.40 24.50
N LYS A 253 25.74 0.49 25.35
CA LYS A 253 25.79 1.21 26.62
C LYS A 253 26.79 0.57 27.58
N THR A 254 26.85 -0.75 27.64
CA THR A 254 27.85 -1.48 28.44
C THR A 254 29.26 -1.22 27.94
N LEU A 255 29.47 -1.25 26.61
CA LEU A 255 30.77 -0.94 26.01
C LEU A 255 31.20 0.52 26.30
N GLN A 256 30.28 1.48 26.27
CA GLN A 256 30.57 2.86 26.64
C GLN A 256 31.03 2.96 28.10
N ALA A 257 30.34 2.30 29.03
CA ALA A 257 30.73 2.31 30.44
C ALA A 257 32.11 1.68 30.69
N GLN A 258 32.48 0.64 29.92
CA GLN A 258 33.83 0.07 29.98
C GLN A 258 34.88 1.04 29.42
N LEU A 259 34.59 1.71 28.31
CA LEU A 259 35.48 2.70 27.69
C LEU A 259 35.64 3.98 28.53
N ASP A 260 34.63 4.39 29.29
CA ASP A 260 34.74 5.53 30.21
C ASP A 260 35.74 5.28 31.35
N ASN A 261 36.07 4.00 31.64
CA ASN A 261 37.10 3.59 32.59
C ASN A 261 38.37 3.09 31.89
N PHE A 262 38.75 3.78 30.80
CA PHE A 262 39.81 3.34 29.87
C PHE A 262 41.14 3.00 30.54
N ASP A 263 41.59 3.82 31.49
CA ASP A 263 42.89 3.70 32.14
C ASP A 263 43.05 2.40 32.98
N ASN A 264 41.94 1.72 33.29
CA ASN A 264 41.92 0.50 34.09
C ASN A 264 41.58 -0.77 33.27
N LEU A 265 41.51 -0.67 31.94
CA LEU A 265 41.24 -1.82 31.07
C LEU A 265 42.48 -2.71 30.96
N THR A 266 42.27 -4.03 31.05
CA THR A 266 43.31 -5.03 30.76
C THR A 266 43.37 -5.35 29.27
N ASP A 267 44.47 -5.95 28.80
CA ASP A 267 44.59 -6.42 27.41
C ASP A 267 43.47 -7.41 27.04
N ASP A 268 43.06 -8.26 27.99
CA ASP A 268 41.95 -9.20 27.84
C ASP A 268 40.60 -8.47 27.64
N ASP A 269 40.38 -7.36 28.37
CA ASP A 269 39.16 -6.54 28.22
C ASP A 269 39.11 -5.87 26.84
N ILE A 270 40.25 -5.37 26.35
CA ILE A 270 40.38 -4.75 25.02
C ILE A 270 40.07 -5.78 23.92
N GLU A 271 40.56 -7.01 24.06
CA GLU A 271 40.28 -8.10 23.11
C GLU A 271 38.78 -8.47 23.13
N ALA A 272 38.17 -8.56 24.31
CA ALA A 272 36.75 -8.85 24.48
C ALA A 272 35.85 -7.76 23.85
N ILE A 273 36.20 -6.48 24.04
CA ILE A 273 35.50 -5.34 23.43
C ILE A 273 35.62 -5.40 21.89
N CYS A 274 36.82 -5.64 21.36
CA CYS A 274 37.04 -5.77 19.92
C CYS A 274 36.23 -6.92 19.30
N LYS A 275 36.16 -8.07 19.99
CA LYS A 275 35.38 -9.23 19.56
C LYS A 275 33.88 -8.93 19.55
N THR A 276 33.40 -8.25 20.58
CA THR A 276 31.99 -7.83 20.69
C THR A 276 31.63 -6.84 19.57
N LEU A 277 32.47 -5.84 19.32
CA LEU A 277 32.28 -4.87 18.22
C LEU A 277 32.28 -5.54 16.85
N LYS A 278 33.18 -6.50 16.59
CA LYS A 278 33.17 -7.29 15.36
C LYS A 278 31.85 -8.04 15.17
N SER A 279 31.34 -8.67 16.24
CA SER A 279 30.06 -9.38 16.20
C SER A 279 28.84 -8.48 15.96
N LEU A 280 28.93 -7.20 16.33
CA LEU A 280 27.89 -6.20 16.08
C LEU A 280 27.96 -5.62 14.67
N HIS A 281 29.17 -5.54 14.11
CA HIS A 281 29.43 -4.97 12.79
C HIS A 281 29.09 -5.95 11.65
N GLU A 282 29.34 -7.24 11.83
CA GLU A 282 28.99 -8.24 10.82
C GLU A 282 27.49 -8.59 10.88
N PRO A 283 26.72 -8.35 9.79
CA PRO A 283 25.36 -8.85 9.71
C PRO A 283 25.39 -10.38 9.61
N LYS A 284 24.89 -11.07 10.65
CA LYS A 284 24.50 -12.48 10.55
C LYS A 284 23.27 -12.64 9.66
#